data_AF-A0A3D0DII8-F1
#
_entry.id   AF-A0A3D0DII8-F1
#
_cell.length_a   1.000
_cell.length_b   1.000
_cell.length_c   1.000
_cell.angle_alpha   90.00
_cell.angle_beta   90.00
_cell.angle_gamma   90.00
#
_symmetry.space_group_name_H-M   'P 1'
#
loop_
_entity.id
_entity.type
_entity.pdbx_description
1 polymer ?
#
loop_
_entity_poly.entity_id
_entity_poly.type
_entity_poly.pdbx_seq_one_letter_code
_entity_poly.pdbx_strand_id
1 'polypeptide(L)'
;AGSINDRAENKWGPALEMIKGNPLGVGIGYGSQTIAKTEAAQSGFLVQPHNELIQKTLETGYLGGLVFLLFFIALYKDFLKLSSIERSFGWAMLSGTIAFWLCGMVNLPFCGASGLVYWSLAGTALAAKNIPVLHDKSAYQNAIDADKNNNLVMQSETCASGNRE
;
A
#
# COMPACT_ATOMS: atom_id res chain seq x y z
N ALA A 1 20.01 -2.01 -16.27
CA ALA A 1 19.78 -2.65 -14.96
C ALA A 1 20.58 -3.94 -14.92
N GLY A 2 21.36 -4.20 -13.87
CA GLY A 2 22.14 -5.44 -13.73
C GLY A 2 21.26 -6.67 -13.58
N SER A 3 21.82 -7.86 -13.86
CA SER A 3 21.15 -9.14 -13.66
C SER A 3 20.84 -9.39 -12.17
N ILE A 4 19.99 -10.37 -11.86
CA ILE A 4 19.76 -10.79 -10.45
C ILE A 4 21.07 -11.19 -9.77
N ASN A 5 21.96 -11.88 -10.48
CA ASN A 5 23.26 -12.30 -9.93
C ASN A 5 24.14 -11.09 -9.62
N ASP A 6 24.22 -10.10 -10.52
CA ASP A 6 24.93 -8.85 -10.27
C ASP A 6 24.39 -8.12 -9.03
N ARG A 7 23.06 -8.09 -8.85
CA ARG A 7 22.45 -7.49 -7.67
C ARG A 7 22.79 -8.26 -6.40
N ALA A 8 22.73 -9.59 -6.44
CA ALA A 8 23.05 -10.42 -5.29
C ALA A 8 24.51 -10.23 -4.85
N GLU A 9 25.45 -10.32 -5.79
CA GLU A 9 26.89 -10.31 -5.52
C GLU A 9 27.42 -8.90 -5.23
N ASN A 10 27.06 -7.92 -6.05
CA ASN A 10 27.70 -6.60 -6.00
C ASN A 10 26.89 -5.55 -5.22
N LYS A 11 25.63 -5.83 -4.86
CA LYS A 11 24.77 -4.85 -4.20
C LYS A 11 24.20 -5.34 -2.87
N TRP A 12 23.57 -6.52 -2.87
CA TRP A 12 22.94 -7.07 -1.67
C TRP A 12 23.97 -7.66 -0.72
N GLY A 13 24.93 -8.46 -1.22
CA GLY A 13 25.99 -9.05 -0.40
C GLY A 13 26.76 -8.01 0.43
N PRO A 14 27.34 -6.96 -0.18
CA PRO A 14 28.03 -5.91 0.55
C PRO A 14 27.13 -5.19 1.56
N ALA A 15 25.87 -4.93 1.22
CA ALA A 15 24.91 -4.31 2.14
C ALA A 15 24.64 -5.19 3.36
N LEU A 16 24.48 -6.50 3.15
CA LEU A 16 24.25 -7.46 4.22
C LEU A 16 25.48 -7.58 5.14
N GLU A 17 26.70 -7.57 4.60
CA GLU A 17 27.92 -7.52 5.42
C GLU A 17 28.00 -6.24 6.25
N MET A 18 27.65 -5.09 5.66
CA MET A 18 27.58 -3.82 6.40
C MET A 18 26.53 -3.86 7.51
N ILE A 19 25.34 -4.44 7.25
CA ILE A 19 24.29 -4.61 8.27
C ILE A 19 24.80 -5.48 9.43
N LYS A 20 25.50 -6.57 9.15
CA LYS A 20 26.08 -7.45 10.20
C LYS A 20 27.06 -6.68 11.09
N GLY A 21 27.89 -5.81 10.49
CA GLY A 21 28.83 -4.96 11.23
C GLY A 21 28.17 -3.79 11.98
N ASN A 22 26.94 -3.40 11.61
CA ASN A 22 26.26 -2.20 12.12
C ASN A 22 24.79 -2.50 12.47
N PRO A 23 24.52 -3.23 13.58
CA PRO A 23 23.17 -3.68 13.92
C PRO A 23 22.19 -2.54 14.22
N LEU A 24 22.69 -1.36 14.59
CA LEU A 24 21.91 -0.12 14.81
C LEU A 24 21.72 0.71 13.53
N GLY A 25 22.26 0.26 12.41
CA GLY A 25 22.26 0.96 11.14
C GLY A 25 23.49 1.85 10.95
N VAL A 26 23.67 2.29 9.72
CA VAL A 26 24.79 3.17 9.30
C VAL A 26 24.35 4.62 9.06
N GLY A 27 23.09 4.94 9.33
CA GLY A 27 22.52 6.28 9.17
C GLY A 27 21.59 6.40 7.97
N ILE A 28 20.57 7.24 8.13
CA ILE A 28 19.56 7.49 7.09
C ILE A 28 20.22 8.10 5.86
N GLY A 29 19.89 7.57 4.68
CA GLY A 29 20.41 8.04 3.40
C GLY A 29 21.72 7.39 2.97
N TYR A 30 22.38 6.60 3.82
CA TYR A 30 23.56 5.85 3.39
C TYR A 30 23.19 4.83 2.31
N GLY A 31 23.89 4.88 1.18
CA GLY A 31 23.60 4.01 0.03
C GLY A 31 22.32 4.36 -0.75
N SER A 32 21.63 5.44 -0.37
CA SER A 32 20.44 5.90 -1.06
C SER A 32 20.77 6.39 -2.47
N GLN A 33 19.97 5.95 -3.44
CA GLN A 33 20.10 6.39 -4.83
C GLN A 33 19.58 7.80 -5.09
N THR A 34 18.75 8.34 -4.19
CA THR A 34 18.25 9.71 -4.30
C THR A 34 19.27 10.73 -3.79
N ILE A 35 20.28 10.30 -3.02
CA ILE A 35 21.42 11.14 -2.60
C ILE A 35 22.57 10.95 -3.59
N ALA A 36 22.27 11.08 -4.88
CA ALA A 36 23.29 11.10 -5.92
C ALA A 36 23.95 12.49 -5.91
N LYS A 37 25.23 12.54 -5.48
CA LYS A 37 26.23 13.64 -5.55
C LYS A 37 26.84 14.07 -4.20
N THR A 38 27.04 13.16 -3.26
CA THR A 38 27.99 13.39 -2.15
C THR A 38 29.32 12.72 -2.46
N GLU A 39 30.39 13.19 -1.82
CA GLU A 39 31.76 12.63 -1.91
C GLU A 39 31.79 11.11 -1.65
N ALA A 40 30.83 10.60 -0.87
CA ALA A 40 30.61 9.17 -0.63
C ALA A 40 30.25 8.36 -1.90
N ALA A 41 29.63 8.97 -2.91
CA ALA A 41 29.40 8.31 -4.19
C ALA A 41 30.68 8.19 -5.05
N GLN A 42 31.68 9.04 -4.77
CA GLN A 42 32.97 9.07 -5.45
C GLN A 42 34.04 8.22 -4.74
N SER A 43 33.81 7.82 -3.48
CA SER A 43 34.78 7.11 -2.66
C SER A 43 34.92 5.61 -2.98
N GLY A 44 34.12 5.07 -3.91
CA GLY A 44 34.13 3.63 -4.25
C GLY A 44 33.49 2.72 -3.20
N PHE A 45 33.13 3.24 -2.03
CA PHE A 45 32.47 2.51 -0.93
C PHE A 45 30.93 2.57 -0.99
N LEU A 46 30.37 3.04 -2.11
CA LEU A 46 28.93 3.23 -2.24
C LEU A 46 28.23 1.89 -2.47
N VAL A 47 27.59 1.39 -1.42
CA VAL A 47 26.67 0.26 -1.51
C VAL A 47 25.30 0.78 -1.88
N GLN A 48 24.71 0.27 -2.96
CA GLN A 48 23.36 0.66 -3.41
C GLN A 48 22.44 -0.57 -3.44
N PRO A 49 21.91 -0.98 -2.28
CA PRO A 49 20.97 -2.08 -2.20
C PRO A 49 19.68 -1.69 -2.94
N HIS A 50 19.54 -2.14 -4.19
CA HIS A 50 18.28 -2.10 -4.95
C HIS A 50 17.30 -3.11 -4.35
N ASN A 51 16.94 -2.91 -3.08
CA ASN A 51 16.01 -3.72 -2.32
C ASN A 51 15.62 -2.86 -1.11
N GLU A 52 14.34 -2.52 -1.01
CA GLU A 52 13.84 -1.58 0.01
C GLU A 52 14.07 -2.11 1.43
N LEU A 53 13.88 -3.42 1.64
CA LEU A 53 14.07 -4.03 2.96
C LEU A 53 15.55 -3.96 3.38
N ILE A 54 16.47 -4.29 2.48
CA ILE A 54 17.91 -4.20 2.75
C ILE A 54 18.31 -2.75 2.96
N GLN A 55 17.83 -1.82 2.13
CA GLN A 55 18.11 -0.39 2.27
C GLN A 55 17.65 0.13 3.64
N LYS A 56 16.40 -0.15 4.04
CA LYS A 56 15.87 0.32 5.33
C LYS A 56 16.63 -0.31 6.50
N THR A 57 16.93 -1.60 6.43
CA THR A 57 17.72 -2.30 7.46
C THR A 57 19.14 -1.76 7.56
N LEU A 58 19.78 -1.41 6.43
CA LEU A 58 21.09 -0.79 6.39
C LEU A 58 21.06 0.59 7.05
N GLU A 59 20.11 1.44 6.66
CA GLU A 59 19.99 2.82 7.15
C GLU A 59 19.70 2.90 8.67
N THR A 60 18.84 2.01 9.16
CA THR A 60 18.21 2.15 10.49
C THR A 60 18.39 0.92 11.39
N GLY A 61 19.20 -0.04 10.95
CA GLY A 61 19.49 -1.26 11.68
C GLY A 61 18.35 -2.27 11.64
N TYR A 62 18.50 -3.34 12.44
CA TYR A 62 17.48 -4.37 12.57
C TYR A 62 16.15 -3.82 13.09
N LEU A 63 16.20 -2.77 13.90
CA LEU A 63 15.00 -2.13 14.43
C LEU A 63 14.14 -1.54 13.31
N GLY A 64 14.72 -0.79 12.38
CA GLY A 64 13.92 -0.23 11.29
C GLY A 64 13.50 -1.25 10.24
N GLY A 65 14.31 -2.30 10.01
CA GLY A 65 13.88 -3.47 9.25
C GLY A 65 12.65 -4.16 9.89
N LEU A 66 12.65 -4.30 11.21
CA LEU A 66 11.53 -4.84 11.97
C LEU A 66 10.30 -3.92 11.91
N VAL A 67 10.47 -2.60 12.07
CA VAL A 67 9.37 -1.62 11.94
C VAL A 67 8.75 -1.71 10.55
N PHE A 68 9.57 -1.87 9.51
CA PHE A 68 9.08 -2.05 8.15
C PHE A 68 8.26 -3.34 8.00
N LEU A 69 8.68 -4.45 8.61
CA LEU A 69 7.90 -5.69 8.63
C LEU A 69 6.58 -5.54 9.41
N LEU A 70 6.61 -4.91 10.59
CA LEU A 70 5.42 -4.63 11.40
C LEU A 70 4.41 -3.76 10.65
N PHE A 71 4.89 -2.83 9.82
CA PHE A 71 4.04 -2.02 8.97
C PHE A 71 3.22 -2.87 7.98
N PHE A 72 3.80 -3.88 7.34
CA PHE A 72 3.03 -4.81 6.48
C PHE A 72 1.99 -5.62 7.26
N ILE A 73 2.32 -6.03 8.49
CA ILE A 73 1.36 -6.71 9.37
C ILE A 73 0.17 -5.78 9.69
N ALA A 74 0.44 -4.49 9.95
CA ALA A 74 -0.62 -3.51 10.18
C ALA A 74 -1.50 -3.31 8.94
N LEU A 75 -0.91 -3.18 7.74
CA LEU A 75 -1.65 -3.10 6.49
C LEU A 75 -2.52 -4.33 6.23
N TYR A 76 -2.03 -5.53 6.56
CA TYR A 76 -2.82 -6.75 6.44
C TYR A 76 -4.03 -6.75 7.38
N LYS A 77 -3.88 -6.27 8.62
CA LYS A 77 -5.01 -6.11 9.55
C LYS A 77 -6.05 -5.12 9.01
N ASP A 78 -5.59 -4.00 8.45
CA ASP A 78 -6.48 -3.02 7.82
C ASP A 78 -7.18 -3.59 6.58
N PHE A 79 -6.50 -4.43 5.78
CA PHE A 79 -7.12 -5.18 4.69
C PHE A 79 -8.27 -6.08 5.17
N LEU A 80 -8.07 -6.84 6.25
CA LEU A 80 -9.11 -7.72 6.79
C LEU A 80 -10.35 -6.91 7.20
N LYS A 81 -10.12 -5.75 7.84
CA LYS A 81 -11.20 -4.84 8.22
C LYS A 81 -11.91 -4.27 6.99
N LEU A 82 -11.16 -3.73 6.02
CA LEU A 82 -11.74 -3.13 4.82
C LEU A 82 -12.54 -4.14 3.98
N SER A 83 -12.02 -5.37 3.85
CA SER A 83 -12.68 -6.45 3.11
C SER A 83 -14.00 -6.89 3.72
N SER A 84 -14.19 -6.70 5.03
CA SER A 84 -15.45 -6.97 5.70
C SER A 84 -16.54 -5.94 5.38
N ILE A 85 -16.15 -4.71 5.07
CA ILE A 85 -17.03 -3.59 4.72
C ILE A 85 -17.35 -3.66 3.22
N GLU A 86 -16.29 -3.59 2.40
CA GLU A 86 -16.34 -3.67 0.95
C GLU A 86 -15.14 -4.51 0.45
N ARG A 87 -15.48 -5.67 -0.11
CA ARG A 87 -14.51 -6.70 -0.48
C ARG A 87 -13.54 -6.20 -1.54
N SER A 88 -14.03 -5.53 -2.57
CA SER A 88 -13.26 -5.07 -3.74
C SER A 88 -12.12 -4.13 -3.33
N PHE A 89 -12.38 -3.15 -2.46
CA PHE A 89 -11.41 -2.20 -1.94
C PHE A 89 -10.35 -2.88 -1.09
N GLY A 90 -10.74 -3.82 -0.23
CA GLY A 90 -9.80 -4.64 0.52
C GLY A 90 -8.84 -5.39 -0.40
N TRP A 91 -9.36 -6.16 -1.36
CA TRP A 91 -8.53 -6.93 -2.29
C TRP A 91 -7.67 -6.05 -3.21
N ALA A 92 -8.14 -4.88 -3.61
CA ALA A 92 -7.35 -3.91 -4.36
C ALA A 92 -6.15 -3.40 -3.53
N MET A 93 -6.38 -3.02 -2.27
CA MET A 93 -5.33 -2.59 -1.35
C MET A 93 -4.30 -3.70 -1.09
N LEU A 94 -4.76 -4.93 -0.85
CA LEU A 94 -3.88 -6.07 -0.60
C LEU A 94 -3.04 -6.41 -1.83
N SER A 95 -3.65 -6.52 -3.01
CA SER A 95 -2.94 -6.86 -4.24
C SER A 95 -1.90 -5.80 -4.61
N GLY A 96 -2.26 -4.51 -4.50
CA GLY A 96 -1.31 -3.41 -4.69
C GLY A 96 -0.15 -3.46 -3.70
N THR A 97 -0.43 -3.73 -2.42
CA THR A 97 0.62 -3.88 -1.39
C THR A 97 1.55 -5.04 -1.66
N ILE A 98 1.02 -6.21 -2.03
CA ILE A 98 1.84 -7.39 -2.38
C ILE A 98 2.69 -7.10 -3.62
N ALA A 99 2.12 -6.46 -4.66
CA ALA A 99 2.86 -6.11 -5.86
C ALA A 99 4.02 -5.15 -5.57
N PHE A 100 3.78 -4.10 -4.77
CA PHE A 100 4.82 -3.17 -4.33
C PHE A 100 5.85 -3.86 -3.43
N TRP A 101 5.43 -4.78 -2.56
CA TRP A 101 6.35 -5.53 -1.71
C TRP A 101 7.27 -6.45 -2.52
N LEU A 102 6.72 -7.24 -3.47
CA LEU A 102 7.49 -8.08 -4.37
C LEU A 102 8.45 -7.25 -5.23
N CYS A 103 8.01 -6.10 -5.71
CA CYS A 103 8.90 -5.15 -6.39
C CYS A 103 9.98 -4.62 -5.43
N GLY A 104 9.66 -4.39 -4.17
CA GLY A 104 10.56 -3.94 -3.10
C GLY A 104 11.66 -4.93 -2.75
N MET A 105 11.44 -6.23 -3.00
CA MET A 105 12.48 -7.26 -2.86
C MET A 105 13.60 -7.13 -3.90
N VAL A 106 13.33 -6.44 -5.01
CA VAL A 106 14.28 -6.31 -6.12
C VAL A 106 14.52 -4.86 -6.54
N ASN A 107 13.84 -3.90 -5.94
CA ASN A 107 13.92 -2.50 -6.31
C ASN A 107 13.44 -1.60 -5.15
N LEU A 108 13.32 -0.30 -5.42
CA LEU A 108 12.86 0.71 -4.47
C LEU A 108 11.50 1.32 -4.89
N PRO A 109 10.39 0.56 -4.92
CA PRO A 109 9.12 1.04 -5.44
C PRO A 109 8.42 2.02 -4.51
N PHE A 110 8.78 2.05 -3.21
CA PHE A 110 8.15 2.93 -2.22
C PHE A 110 8.73 4.35 -2.21
N CYS A 111 9.73 4.62 -3.04
CA CYS A 111 10.31 5.95 -3.24
C CYS A 111 9.83 6.59 -4.56
N GLY A 112 10.02 7.91 -4.69
CA GLY A 112 9.68 8.65 -5.91
C GLY A 112 8.20 8.59 -6.30
N ALA A 113 7.92 8.66 -7.60
CA ALA A 113 6.56 8.71 -8.13
C ALA A 113 5.74 7.44 -7.83
N SER A 114 6.35 6.26 -7.94
CA SER A 114 5.66 4.99 -7.62
C SER A 114 5.25 4.94 -6.15
N GLY A 115 6.13 5.40 -5.25
CA GLY A 115 5.84 5.52 -3.83
C GLY A 115 4.66 6.46 -3.60
N LEU A 116 4.69 7.66 -4.17
CA LEU A 116 3.60 8.63 -4.02
C LEU A 116 2.24 8.06 -4.45
N VAL A 117 2.19 7.34 -5.59
CA VAL A 117 0.97 6.69 -6.06
C VAL A 117 0.50 5.64 -5.06
N TYR A 118 1.39 4.76 -4.60
CA TYR A 118 1.05 3.74 -3.61
C TYR A 118 0.50 4.35 -2.32
N TRP A 119 1.21 5.33 -1.74
CA TRP A 119 0.83 5.96 -0.49
C TRP A 119 -0.50 6.72 -0.61
N SER A 120 -0.75 7.36 -1.75
CA SER A 120 -2.03 8.05 -2.01
C SER A 120 -3.19 7.06 -2.10
N LEU A 121 -3.01 5.94 -2.81
CA LEU A 121 -4.03 4.90 -2.93
C LEU A 121 -4.29 4.20 -1.58
N ALA A 122 -3.25 3.84 -0.86
CA ALA A 122 -3.35 3.23 0.47
C ALA A 122 -4.06 4.17 1.45
N GLY A 123 -3.68 5.46 1.49
CA GLY A 123 -4.33 6.46 2.33
C GLY A 123 -5.82 6.63 2.00
N THR A 124 -6.17 6.65 0.71
CA THR A 124 -7.57 6.75 0.25
C THR A 124 -8.37 5.51 0.64
N ALA A 125 -7.83 4.31 0.44
CA ALA A 125 -8.48 3.06 0.84
C ALA A 125 -8.69 2.98 2.36
N LEU A 126 -7.71 3.44 3.14
CA LEU A 126 -7.82 3.51 4.59
C LEU A 126 -8.82 4.59 5.05
N ALA A 127 -8.94 5.72 4.35
CA ALA A 127 -9.96 6.71 4.65
C ALA A 127 -11.38 6.17 4.40
N ALA A 128 -11.56 5.40 3.33
CA ALA A 128 -12.84 4.76 3.00
C ALA A 128 -13.37 3.88 4.14
N LYS A 129 -12.49 3.26 4.94
CA LYS A 129 -12.88 2.44 6.10
C LYS A 129 -13.68 3.20 7.16
N ASN A 130 -13.63 4.53 7.17
CA ASN A 130 -14.30 5.38 8.15
C ASN A 130 -15.53 6.10 7.58
N ILE A 131 -15.91 5.86 6.32
CA ILE A 131 -17.08 6.51 5.71
C ILE A 131 -18.35 5.79 6.18
N PRO A 132 -19.26 6.44 6.95
CA PRO A 132 -20.43 5.78 7.55
C PRO A 132 -21.37 5.13 6.53
N VAL A 133 -21.52 5.73 5.34
CA VAL A 133 -22.34 5.22 4.23
C VAL A 133 -21.90 3.83 3.76
N LEU A 134 -20.62 3.47 3.90
CA LEU A 134 -20.14 2.13 3.53
C LEU A 134 -20.45 1.08 4.59
N HIS A 135 -20.73 1.49 5.83
CA HIS A 135 -21.06 0.59 6.94
C HIS A 135 -22.56 0.28 7.02
N ASP A 136 -23.42 1.17 6.54
CA ASP A 136 -24.87 1.01 6.62
C ASP A 136 -25.48 0.58 5.28
N LYS A 137 -25.24 -0.68 4.90
CA LYS A 137 -25.91 -1.28 3.73
C LYS A 137 -27.43 -1.34 3.91
N SER A 138 -27.92 -1.39 5.15
CA SER A 138 -29.35 -1.37 5.46
C SER A 138 -29.99 -0.03 5.10
N ALA A 139 -29.38 1.11 5.41
CA ALA A 139 -29.94 2.42 5.04
C ALA A 139 -30.03 2.61 3.52
N TYR A 140 -29.02 2.16 2.78
CA TYR A 140 -29.06 2.18 1.31
C TYR A 140 -30.15 1.25 0.75
N GLN A 141 -30.24 0.02 1.27
CA GLN A 141 -31.26 -0.93 0.83
C GLN A 141 -32.66 -0.44 1.19
N ASN A 142 -32.85 0.11 2.39
CA ASN A 142 -34.11 0.71 2.83
C ASN A 142 -34.51 1.91 1.96
N ALA A 143 -33.57 2.73 1.51
CA ALA A 143 -33.85 3.84 0.60
C ALA A 143 -34.30 3.33 -0.79
N ILE A 144 -33.65 2.28 -1.31
CA ILE A 144 -34.08 1.64 -2.57
C ILE A 144 -35.46 1.00 -2.43
N ASP A 145 -35.73 0.32 -1.32
CA ASP A 145 -36.99 -0.36 -1.09
C ASP A 145 -38.15 0.64 -0.87
N ALA A 146 -37.88 1.76 -0.21
CA ALA A 146 -38.83 2.87 -0.07
C ALA A 146 -39.18 3.51 -1.43
N ASP A 147 -38.19 3.73 -2.30
CA ASP A 147 -38.41 4.28 -3.64
C ASP A 147 -39.21 3.33 -4.54
N LYS A 148 -38.92 2.02 -4.48
CA LYS A 148 -39.72 0.99 -5.17
C LYS A 148 -41.17 1.00 -4.71
N ASN A 149 -41.41 1.08 -3.40
CA ASN A 149 -42.77 1.10 -2.87
C ASN A 149 -43.53 2.37 -3.26
N ASN A 150 -42.89 3.55 -3.27
CA ASN A 150 -43.54 4.78 -3.73
C ASN A 150 -43.90 4.73 -5.23
N ASN A 151 -43.04 4.16 -6.07
CA ASN A 151 -43.34 3.99 -7.50
C ASN A 151 -44.50 3.00 -7.74
N LEU A 152 -44.62 1.95 -6.94
CA LEU A 152 -45.76 1.02 -7.00
C LEU A 152 -47.07 1.69 -6.56
N VAL A 153 -47.05 2.53 -5.52
CA VAL A 153 -48.23 3.29 -5.08
C VAL A 153 -48.71 4.23 -6.18
N MET A 154 -47.81 5.00 -6.81
CA MET A 154 -48.19 5.92 -7.90
C MET A 154 -48.75 5.20 -9.14
N GLN A 155 -48.24 4.00 -9.47
CA GLN A 155 -48.81 3.18 -10.56
C GLN A 155 -50.21 2.65 -10.22
N SER A 156 -50.45 2.28 -8.96
CA SER A 156 -51.77 1.79 -8.54
C SER A 156 -52.85 2.89 -8.58
N GLU A 157 -52.49 4.13 -8.25
CA GLU A 157 -53.40 5.28 -8.28
C GLU A 157 -53.74 5.71 -9.71
N THR A 158 -52.79 5.65 -10.64
CA THR A 158 -53.01 5.95 -12.06
C THR A 158 -53.87 4.90 -12.77
N CYS A 159 -53.74 3.61 -12.42
CA CYS A 159 -54.64 2.57 -12.93
C CYS A 159 -56.07 2.68 -12.33
N ALA A 160 -56.21 3.11 -11.07
CA ALA A 160 -57.51 3.26 -10.43
C ALA A 160 -58.31 4.47 -10.96
N SER A 161 -57.65 5.52 -11.46
CA SER A 161 -58.32 6.69 -12.04
C SER A 161 -58.81 6.48 -13.48
N GLY A 162 -58.28 5.49 -14.21
CA GLY A 162 -58.65 5.23 -15.62
C GLY A 162 -59.93 4.42 -15.84
N ASN A 163 -60.53 3.85 -14.79
CA ASN A 163 -61.74 3.00 -14.87
C ASN A 163 -63.02 3.72 -14.40
N ARG A 164 -63.02 5.05 -14.34
CA ARG A 164 -64.17 5.87 -13.87
C ARG A 164 -64.87 6.68 -14.98
N GLU A 165 -64.68 6.33 -16.24
CA GLU A 165 -65.45 6.90 -17.37
C GLU A 165 -66.48 5.92 -17.91
#